data_AF-A0A9P4HK64-F1
#
_entry.id   AF-A0A9P4HK64-F1
#
_cell.length_a   1.000
_cell.length_b   1.000
_cell.length_c   1.000
_cell.angle_alpha   90.00
_cell.angle_beta   90.00
_cell.angle_gamma   90.00
#
_symmetry.space_group_name_H-M   'P 1'
#
loop_
_entity.id
_entity.type
_entity.pdbx_description
1 polymer ?
#
loop_
_entity_poly.entity_id
_entity_poly.type
_entity_poly.pdbx_seq_one_letter_code
_entity_poly.pdbx_strand_id
1 'polypeptide(L)'
;MAVGYVLETFICIVLVCAHIWFTALVDASSELYVRLLQIATRTSFDTAIFFTFAIQLASCVTLGRANFGMGADGMGAITMKIAWIISTLTLLPLLPLVLRPQMFFVDATTTIEPSIEEDEPLSSSHSNGKHQVASARQGHRFMLFVLCWAVSFYPFFSGMAGTFGASQFGDAPGSAISTTDFATIQDACFGNVAQLTISQENAITAFGAASWLFISIIVIYGIVLSAMRSNGGSQFSFLEKHGLTFGSTQRNSMRLWLSICAIIVFFIVSQLWAFFRLRRLQSEMTEAAGGRFPDGQWTFGQIVGVVGFLPVCAEVVFQGRIGRRAWVS
;
A
#
# COMPACT_ATOMS: atom_id res chain seq x y z
N MET A 1 15.31 6.09 -4.72
CA MET A 1 14.35 5.08 -4.20
C MET A 1 12.90 5.25 -4.70
N ALA A 2 12.49 6.42 -5.24
CA ALA A 2 11.13 6.74 -5.70
C ALA A 2 10.45 5.71 -6.62
N VAL A 3 11.24 5.08 -7.49
CA VAL A 3 10.74 4.25 -8.60
C VAL A 3 9.92 3.06 -8.10
N GLY A 4 10.30 2.42 -6.99
CA GLY A 4 9.61 1.23 -6.48
C GLY A 4 8.15 1.50 -6.08
N TYR A 5 7.93 2.52 -5.25
CA TYR A 5 6.58 2.88 -4.78
C TYR A 5 5.72 3.52 -5.86
N VAL A 6 6.32 4.25 -6.81
CA VAL A 6 5.62 4.74 -8.00
C VAL A 6 5.17 3.56 -8.89
N LEU A 7 6.05 2.58 -9.09
CA LEU A 7 5.75 1.39 -9.88
C LEU A 7 4.64 0.54 -9.24
N GLU A 8 4.74 0.28 -7.94
CA GLU A 8 3.71 -0.43 -7.16
C GLU A 8 2.34 0.26 -7.29
N THR A 9 2.31 1.58 -7.06
CA THR A 9 1.11 2.39 -7.20
C THR A 9 0.54 2.31 -8.62
N PHE A 10 1.39 2.46 -9.63
CA PHE A 10 0.99 2.45 -11.02
C PHE A 10 0.39 1.10 -11.42
N ILE A 11 1.04 -0.01 -11.05
CA ILE A 11 0.53 -1.36 -11.30
C ILE A 11 -0.82 -1.56 -10.63
N CYS A 12 -0.98 -1.15 -9.37
CA CYS A 12 -2.26 -1.25 -8.67
C CYS A 12 -3.38 -0.47 -9.37
N ILE A 13 -3.13 0.79 -9.74
CA ILE A 13 -4.12 1.63 -10.46
C ILE A 13 -4.48 0.97 -11.79
N VAL A 14 -3.51 0.50 -12.56
CA VAL A 14 -3.75 -0.18 -13.85
C VAL A 14 -4.61 -1.43 -13.65
N LEU A 15 -4.33 -2.26 -12.65
CA LEU A 15 -5.10 -3.47 -12.37
C LEU A 15 -6.54 -3.15 -11.94
N VAL A 16 -6.73 -2.14 -11.08
CA VAL A 16 -8.06 -1.68 -10.65
C VAL A 16 -8.84 -1.10 -11.83
N CYS A 17 -8.22 -0.24 -12.63
CA CYS A 17 -8.84 0.34 -13.83
C CYS A 17 -9.18 -0.73 -14.87
N ALA A 18 -8.28 -1.68 -15.11
CA ALA A 18 -8.55 -2.81 -16.01
C ALA A 18 -9.77 -3.60 -15.52
N HIS A 19 -9.86 -3.88 -14.21
CA HIS A 19 -11.00 -4.58 -13.64
C HIS A 19 -12.32 -3.81 -13.82
N ILE A 20 -12.32 -2.50 -13.55
CA ILE A 20 -13.50 -1.65 -13.75
C ILE A 20 -13.90 -1.64 -15.23
N TRP A 21 -12.93 -1.52 -16.13
CA TRP A 21 -13.16 -1.52 -17.56
C TRP A 21 -13.82 -2.81 -18.03
N PHE A 22 -13.27 -3.97 -17.64
CA PHE A 22 -13.81 -5.27 -18.03
C PHE A 22 -15.19 -5.54 -17.43
N THR A 23 -15.43 -5.11 -16.18
CA THR A 23 -16.75 -5.30 -15.55
C THR A 23 -17.83 -4.36 -16.10
N ALA A 24 -17.46 -3.21 -16.68
CA ALA A 24 -18.41 -2.21 -17.15
C ALA A 24 -18.66 -2.25 -18.67
N LEU A 25 -17.68 -2.64 -19.48
CA LEU A 25 -17.70 -2.39 -20.93
C LEU A 25 -17.53 -3.64 -21.81
N VAL A 26 -17.05 -4.75 -21.25
CA VAL A 26 -16.75 -5.96 -22.03
C VAL A 26 -17.67 -7.08 -21.56
N ASP A 27 -18.46 -7.62 -22.49
CA ASP A 27 -19.29 -8.79 -22.24
C ASP A 27 -18.38 -9.94 -21.77
N ALA A 28 -18.75 -10.63 -20.69
CA ALA A 28 -17.91 -11.53 -19.88
C ALA A 28 -17.34 -12.79 -20.60
N SER A 29 -17.41 -12.82 -21.93
CA SER A 29 -17.08 -13.95 -22.81
C SER A 29 -15.59 -14.23 -22.96
N SER A 30 -14.68 -13.32 -22.57
CA SER A 30 -13.24 -13.54 -22.75
C SER A 30 -12.60 -14.11 -21.48
N GLU A 31 -12.84 -15.39 -21.21
CA GLU A 31 -12.28 -16.12 -20.05
C GLU A 31 -10.76 -15.96 -19.90
N LEU A 32 -10.06 -15.81 -21.02
CA LEU A 32 -8.61 -15.58 -21.07
C LEU A 32 -8.21 -14.28 -20.36
N TYR A 33 -8.94 -13.18 -20.54
CA TYR A 33 -8.59 -11.89 -19.93
C TYR A 33 -8.88 -11.89 -18.43
N VAL A 34 -9.98 -12.51 -18.00
CA VAL A 34 -10.30 -12.68 -16.58
C VAL A 34 -9.19 -13.47 -15.89
N ARG A 35 -8.73 -14.57 -16.50
CA ARG A 35 -7.59 -15.36 -16.01
C ARG A 35 -6.30 -14.54 -15.95
N LEU A 36 -5.96 -13.79 -17.00
CA LEU A 36 -4.77 -12.94 -17.00
C LEU A 36 -4.80 -11.88 -15.89
N LEU A 37 -5.94 -11.23 -15.70
CA LEU A 37 -6.10 -10.19 -14.69
C LEU A 37 -5.99 -10.77 -13.27
N GLN A 38 -6.57 -11.94 -13.02
CA GLN A 38 -6.47 -12.62 -11.72
C GLN A 38 -5.03 -13.02 -11.39
N ILE A 39 -4.31 -13.60 -12.36
CA ILE A 39 -2.90 -13.98 -12.19
C ILE A 39 -2.05 -12.74 -11.95
N ALA A 40 -2.21 -11.69 -12.77
CA ALA A 40 -1.50 -10.43 -12.60
C ALA A 40 -1.74 -9.82 -11.22
N THR A 41 -2.99 -9.80 -10.77
CA THR A 41 -3.36 -9.24 -9.46
C THR A 41 -2.79 -10.05 -8.31
N ARG A 42 -2.78 -11.38 -8.44
CA ARG A 42 -2.18 -12.29 -7.45
C ARG A 42 -0.68 -12.10 -7.33
N THR A 43 0.03 -12.15 -8.44
CA THR A 43 1.49 -11.96 -8.44
C THR A 43 1.86 -10.56 -7.98
N SER A 44 1.08 -9.54 -8.38
CA SER A 44 1.28 -8.16 -7.92
C SER A 44 1.06 -8.03 -6.42
N PHE A 45 0.02 -8.65 -5.86
CA PHE A 45 -0.25 -8.60 -4.42
C PHE A 45 0.86 -9.30 -3.61
N ASP A 46 1.22 -10.51 -4.02
CA ASP A 46 2.23 -11.31 -3.31
C ASP A 46 3.60 -10.59 -3.38
N THR A 47 3.92 -9.91 -4.50
CA THR A 47 5.12 -9.06 -4.61
C THR A 47 5.03 -7.82 -3.73
N ALA A 48 3.93 -7.08 -3.84
CA ALA A 48 3.73 -5.82 -3.15
C ALA A 48 3.77 -6.02 -1.64
N ILE A 49 3.21 -7.10 -1.09
CA ILE A 49 3.22 -7.32 0.35
C ILE A 49 4.62 -7.55 0.92
N PHE A 50 5.50 -8.28 0.20
CA PHE A 50 6.90 -8.43 0.58
C PHE A 50 7.66 -7.11 0.47
N PHE A 51 7.41 -6.36 -0.59
CA PHE A 51 7.99 -5.03 -0.77
C PHE A 51 7.59 -4.08 0.36
N THR A 52 6.30 -3.98 0.66
CA THR A 52 5.76 -3.19 1.76
C THR A 52 6.36 -3.62 3.08
N PHE A 53 6.40 -4.92 3.39
CA PHE A 53 7.01 -5.42 4.63
C PHE A 53 8.49 -5.02 4.76
N ALA A 54 9.28 -5.17 3.68
CA ALA A 54 10.68 -4.76 3.67
C ALA A 54 10.83 -3.25 3.90
N ILE A 55 9.96 -2.43 3.30
CA ILE A 55 9.93 -0.98 3.52
C ILE A 55 9.53 -0.65 4.96
N GLN A 56 8.55 -1.33 5.55
CA GLN A 56 8.19 -1.12 6.96
C GLN A 56 9.39 -1.40 7.88
N LEU A 57 10.08 -2.52 7.68
CA LEU A 57 11.28 -2.86 8.45
C LEU A 57 12.40 -1.83 8.24
N ALA A 58 12.66 -1.42 7.00
CA ALA A 58 13.67 -0.42 6.68
C ALA A 58 13.34 0.93 7.36
N SER A 59 12.06 1.34 7.35
CA SER A 59 11.59 2.52 8.07
C SER A 59 11.81 2.37 9.58
N CYS A 60 11.47 1.23 10.18
CA CYS A 60 11.71 0.99 11.61
C CYS A 60 13.20 1.08 11.98
N VAL A 61 14.09 0.47 11.20
CA VAL A 61 15.54 0.52 11.45
C VAL A 61 16.07 1.94 11.29
N THR A 62 15.64 2.66 10.26
CA THR A 62 16.07 4.04 10.00
C THR A 62 15.63 4.98 11.12
N LEU A 63 14.37 4.85 11.55
CA LEU A 63 13.81 5.62 12.64
C LEU A 63 14.41 5.24 13.99
N GLY A 64 14.69 3.96 14.22
CA GLY A 64 15.40 3.51 15.42
C GLY A 64 16.75 4.20 15.54
N ARG A 65 17.55 4.20 14.46
CA ARG A 65 18.83 4.93 14.42
C ARG A 65 18.67 6.42 14.68
N ALA A 66 17.67 7.04 14.05
CA ALA A 66 17.38 8.46 14.23
C ALA A 66 16.97 8.80 15.68
N ASN A 67 16.09 8.00 16.28
CA ASN A 67 15.57 8.20 17.63
C ASN A 67 16.64 7.97 18.71
N PHE A 68 17.60 7.08 18.48
CA PHE A 68 18.71 6.83 19.40
C PHE A 68 19.95 7.71 19.12
N GLY A 69 19.85 8.72 18.25
CA GLY A 69 20.95 9.65 17.95
C GLY A 69 22.17 9.02 17.27
N MET A 70 22.05 7.77 16.81
CA MET A 70 23.13 7.07 16.11
C MET A 70 23.10 7.48 14.63
N GLY A 71 23.84 8.53 14.27
CA GLY A 71 24.03 8.98 12.89
C GLY A 71 22.94 9.91 12.35
N ALA A 72 22.23 10.63 13.22
CA ALA A 72 21.27 11.66 12.82
C ALA A 72 21.95 13.04 12.83
N ASP A 73 22.68 13.37 11.77
CA ASP A 73 23.28 14.70 11.55
C ASP A 73 22.20 15.77 11.29
N GLY A 74 21.40 16.11 12.29
CA GLY A 74 20.40 17.19 12.26
C GLY A 74 19.18 16.97 11.33
N MET A 75 19.20 16.00 10.42
CA MET A 75 18.12 15.69 9.46
C MET A 75 17.07 14.71 9.96
N GLY A 76 17.05 14.42 11.28
CA GLY A 76 16.13 13.46 11.89
C GLY A 76 14.66 13.76 11.58
N ALA A 77 14.21 15.02 11.70
CA ALA A 77 12.82 15.40 11.50
C ALA A 77 12.29 15.16 10.08
N ILE A 78 13.05 15.55 9.06
CA ILE A 78 12.66 15.34 7.65
C ILE A 78 12.70 13.85 7.32
N THR A 79 13.74 13.14 7.78
CA THR A 79 13.87 11.69 7.60
C THR A 79 12.71 10.93 8.25
N MET A 80 12.28 11.37 9.44
CA MET A 80 11.13 10.81 10.14
C MET A 80 9.84 10.97 9.33
N LYS A 81 9.58 12.18 8.83
CA LYS A 81 8.40 12.46 7.98
C LYS A 81 8.43 11.64 6.69
N ILE A 82 9.57 11.53 6.03
CA ILE A 82 9.73 10.73 4.81
C ILE A 82 9.48 9.24 5.09
N ALA A 83 10.07 8.67 6.16
CA ALA A 83 9.91 7.26 6.51
C ALA A 83 8.44 6.91 6.80
N TRP A 84 7.73 7.80 7.49
CA TRP A 84 6.30 7.68 7.74
C TRP A 84 5.44 7.75 6.47
N ILE A 85 5.70 8.73 5.60
CA ILE A 85 4.98 8.89 4.32
C ILE A 85 5.18 7.65 3.44
N ILE A 86 6.42 7.17 3.29
CA ILE A 86 6.73 5.99 2.48
C ILE A 86 6.07 4.73 3.09
N SER A 87 6.12 4.59 4.41
CA SER A 87 5.45 3.50 5.13
C SER A 87 3.94 3.49 4.84
N THR A 88 3.30 4.65 4.81
CA THR A 88 1.86 4.74 4.53
C THR A 88 1.56 4.55 3.04
N LEU A 89 2.39 5.11 2.17
CA LEU A 89 2.27 5.04 0.71
C LEU A 89 2.34 3.60 0.18
N THR A 90 3.11 2.71 0.82
CA THR A 90 3.23 1.29 0.42
C THR A 90 2.10 0.41 0.97
N LEU A 91 1.28 0.91 1.91
CA LEU A 91 0.11 0.19 2.41
C LEU A 91 -1.16 0.51 1.60
N LEU A 92 -1.26 1.73 1.06
CA LEU A 92 -2.44 2.19 0.30
C LEU A 92 -2.76 1.33 -0.94
N PRO A 93 -1.79 0.96 -1.81
CA PRO A 93 -2.05 0.15 -2.99
C PRO A 93 -2.53 -1.28 -2.68
N LEU A 94 -2.27 -1.80 -1.48
CA LEU A 94 -2.72 -3.14 -1.08
C LEU A 94 -4.20 -3.16 -0.70
N LEU A 95 -4.74 -2.03 -0.23
CA LEU A 95 -6.08 -1.93 0.33
C LEU A 95 -7.19 -2.36 -0.64
N PRO A 96 -7.24 -1.91 -1.91
CA PRO A 96 -8.29 -2.31 -2.86
C PRO A 96 -8.36 -3.84 -3.07
N LEU A 97 -7.19 -4.48 -3.03
CA LEU A 97 -7.02 -5.92 -3.26
C LEU A 97 -7.43 -6.76 -2.05
N VAL A 98 -7.13 -6.25 -0.85
CA VAL A 98 -7.55 -6.86 0.43
C VAL A 98 -9.04 -6.69 0.68
N LEU A 99 -9.61 -5.56 0.25
CA LEU A 99 -11.02 -5.22 0.49
C LEU A 99 -12.00 -5.98 -0.40
N ARG A 100 -11.58 -6.53 -1.54
CA ARG A 100 -12.48 -7.35 -2.37
C ARG A 100 -11.78 -8.53 -3.02
N PRO A 101 -11.25 -9.47 -2.23
CA PRO A 101 -10.42 -10.56 -2.71
C PRO A 101 -11.18 -11.51 -3.64
N GLN A 102 -12.50 -11.61 -3.50
CA GLN A 102 -13.33 -12.44 -4.37
C GLN A 102 -13.34 -11.96 -5.84
N MET A 103 -13.13 -10.66 -6.09
CA MET A 103 -13.05 -10.16 -7.47
C MET A 103 -11.73 -10.48 -8.17
N PHE A 104 -10.66 -10.68 -7.39
CA PHE A 104 -9.30 -10.77 -7.90
C PHE A 104 -8.71 -12.17 -7.78
N PHE A 105 -9.24 -13.02 -6.90
CA PHE A 105 -8.63 -14.29 -6.51
C PHE A 105 -9.57 -15.49 -6.54
N VAL A 106 -10.79 -15.36 -7.10
CA VAL A 106 -11.65 -16.53 -7.34
C VAL A 106 -11.05 -17.38 -8.44
N ASP A 107 -10.61 -18.59 -8.10
CA ASP A 107 -10.02 -19.53 -9.04
C ASP A 107 -11.03 -19.88 -10.15
N ALA A 108 -10.71 -19.53 -11.39
CA ALA A 108 -11.44 -19.98 -12.58
C ALA A 108 -11.38 -21.51 -12.82
N THR A 109 -10.75 -22.27 -11.92
CA THR A 109 -10.73 -23.73 -11.96
C THR A 109 -12.01 -24.38 -11.45
N THR A 110 -12.97 -23.63 -10.89
CA THR A 110 -14.32 -24.15 -10.66
C THR A 110 -15.17 -24.21 -11.93
N THR A 111 -14.75 -23.58 -13.03
CA THR A 111 -15.54 -23.55 -14.28
C THR A 111 -14.92 -24.39 -15.40
N ILE A 112 -13.65 -24.82 -15.26
CA ILE A 112 -12.89 -25.44 -16.36
C ILE A 112 -12.07 -26.62 -15.81
N GLU A 113 -12.75 -27.67 -15.37
CA GLU A 113 -12.31 -29.02 -15.74
C GLU A 113 -13.08 -29.32 -17.03
N PRO A 114 -12.42 -29.48 -18.20
CA PRO A 114 -13.09 -30.10 -19.32
C PRO A 114 -13.56 -31.46 -18.82
N SER A 115 -14.87 -31.66 -18.86
CA SER A 115 -15.52 -32.94 -18.65
C SER A 115 -14.93 -33.95 -19.63
N ILE A 116 -13.85 -34.60 -19.24
CA ILE A 116 -13.56 -35.94 -19.70
C ILE A 116 -14.63 -36.78 -19.01
N GLU A 117 -15.64 -37.19 -19.78
CA GLU A 117 -16.63 -38.19 -19.38
C GLU A 117 -15.88 -39.46 -18.96
N GLU A 118 -15.54 -39.55 -17.68
CA GLU A 118 -15.41 -40.83 -16.99
C GLU A 118 -16.61 -40.92 -16.04
N ASP A 119 -17.55 -41.78 -16.40
CA ASP A 119 -18.71 -42.18 -15.62
C ASP A 119 -18.28 -42.78 -14.28
N GLU A 120 -18.06 -41.95 -13.26
CA GLU A 120 -18.12 -42.37 -11.86
C GLU A 120 -19.09 -41.51 -11.05
N PRO A 121 -20.12 -42.10 -10.41
CA PRO A 121 -20.97 -41.39 -9.48
C PRO A 121 -20.29 -41.34 -8.10
N LEU A 122 -20.43 -40.19 -7.43
CA LEU A 122 -19.97 -39.82 -6.07
C LEU A 122 -18.60 -39.09 -5.98
N SER A 123 -18.64 -37.76 -5.85
CA SER A 123 -18.22 -37.12 -4.60
C SER A 123 -18.61 -35.63 -4.53
N SER A 124 -19.59 -35.31 -3.68
CA SER A 124 -19.84 -33.94 -3.18
C SER A 124 -18.75 -33.43 -2.21
N SER A 125 -17.69 -34.22 -2.02
CA SER A 125 -16.58 -33.94 -1.09
C SER A 125 -15.48 -33.08 -1.74
N HIS A 126 -15.30 -33.17 -3.07
CA HIS A 126 -14.22 -32.49 -3.78
C HIS A 126 -14.42 -30.96 -3.93
N SER A 127 -15.68 -30.49 -4.00
CA SER A 127 -16.01 -29.06 -4.09
C SER A 127 -15.83 -28.33 -2.74
N ASN A 128 -16.12 -29.00 -1.62
CA ASN A 128 -15.92 -28.46 -0.28
C ASN A 128 -14.43 -28.23 0.02
N GLY A 129 -13.54 -29.12 -0.42
CA GLY A 129 -12.09 -28.96 -0.25
C GLY A 129 -11.51 -27.75 -0.99
N LYS A 130 -11.89 -27.55 -2.26
CA LYS A 130 -11.41 -26.41 -3.08
C LYS A 130 -11.87 -25.07 -2.50
N HIS A 131 -13.11 -24.96 -2.04
CA HIS A 131 -13.63 -23.74 -1.38
C HIS A 131 -12.91 -23.41 -0.06
N GLN A 132 -12.58 -24.44 0.73
CA GLN A 132 -11.91 -24.26 2.02
C GLN A 132 -10.46 -23.77 1.84
N VAL A 133 -9.74 -24.27 0.82
CA VAL A 133 -8.38 -23.85 0.49
C VAL A 133 -8.34 -22.39 0.02
N ALA A 134 -9.25 -21.97 -0.86
CA ALA A 134 -9.33 -20.58 -1.32
C ALA A 134 -9.62 -19.60 -0.17
N SER A 135 -10.53 -19.97 0.73
CA SER A 135 -10.85 -19.15 1.92
C SER A 135 -9.68 -19.06 2.90
N ALA A 136 -8.94 -20.15 3.12
CA ALA A 136 -7.75 -20.16 3.98
C ALA A 136 -6.65 -19.25 3.43
N ARG A 137 -6.43 -19.28 2.12
CA ARG A 137 -5.43 -18.44 1.44
C ARG A 137 -5.77 -16.95 1.52
N GLN A 138 -7.05 -16.60 1.42
CA GLN A 138 -7.52 -15.23 1.61
C GLN A 138 -7.28 -14.75 3.05
N GLY A 139 -7.55 -15.60 4.04
CA GLY A 139 -7.24 -15.31 5.45
C GLY A 139 -5.76 -15.02 5.67
N HIS A 140 -4.88 -15.82 5.05
CA HIS A 140 -3.43 -15.61 5.10
C HIS A 140 -3.02 -14.23 4.55
N ARG A 141 -3.54 -13.82 3.39
CA ARG A 141 -3.23 -12.52 2.78
C ARG A 141 -3.66 -11.35 3.65
N PHE A 142 -4.85 -11.44 4.24
CA PHE A 142 -5.32 -10.44 5.19
C PHE A 142 -4.41 -10.39 6.43
N MET A 143 -4.00 -11.54 6.96
CA MET A 143 -3.08 -11.61 8.10
C MET A 143 -1.72 -10.95 7.80
N LEU A 144 -1.12 -11.22 6.62
CA LEU A 144 0.12 -10.58 6.21
C LEU A 144 -0.05 -9.06 6.07
N PHE A 145 -1.20 -8.60 5.59
CA PHE A 145 -1.49 -7.17 5.48
C PHE A 145 -1.62 -6.53 6.88
N VAL A 146 -2.32 -7.20 7.80
CA VAL A 146 -2.41 -6.80 9.21
C VAL A 146 -1.03 -6.76 9.86
N LEU A 147 -0.14 -7.71 9.54
CA LEU A 147 1.24 -7.69 10.03
C LEU A 147 2.00 -6.45 9.52
N CYS A 148 1.90 -6.14 8.22
CA CYS A 148 2.52 -4.94 7.65
C CYS A 148 1.97 -3.66 8.30
N TRP A 149 0.66 -3.61 8.54
CA TRP A 149 0.01 -2.53 9.27
C TRP A 149 0.48 -2.45 10.73
N ALA A 150 0.64 -3.58 11.42
CA ALA A 150 1.15 -3.62 12.79
C ALA A 150 2.58 -3.05 12.89
N VAL A 151 3.45 -3.36 11.93
CA VAL A 151 4.81 -2.80 11.89
C VAL A 151 4.79 -1.29 11.57
N SER A 152 3.79 -0.80 10.83
CA SER A 152 3.69 0.63 10.47
C SER A 152 3.32 1.55 11.64
N PHE A 153 2.88 1.02 12.78
CA PHE A 153 2.66 1.80 13.99
C PHE A 153 3.92 2.50 14.48
N TYR A 154 5.09 1.85 14.38
CA TYR A 154 6.33 2.46 14.84
C TYR A 154 6.70 3.69 13.99
N PRO A 155 6.72 3.61 12.64
CA PRO A 155 6.87 4.78 11.80
C PRO A 155 5.84 5.89 12.05
N PHE A 156 4.57 5.51 12.23
CA PHE A 156 3.51 6.47 12.52
C PHE A 156 3.74 7.20 13.84
N PHE A 157 3.91 6.47 14.95
CA PHE A 157 4.10 7.09 16.26
C PHE A 157 5.41 7.86 16.35
N SER A 158 6.48 7.39 15.70
CA SER A 158 7.74 8.14 15.63
C SER A 158 7.56 9.47 14.89
N GLY A 159 6.81 9.50 13.78
CA GLY A 159 6.51 10.73 13.05
C GLY A 159 5.59 11.69 13.82
N MET A 160 4.60 11.13 14.53
CA MET A 160 3.67 11.89 15.37
C MET A 160 4.38 12.46 16.61
N ALA A 161 5.28 11.71 17.24
CA ALA A 161 6.10 12.20 18.35
C ALA A 161 7.01 13.36 17.91
N GLY A 162 7.56 13.31 16.69
CA GLY A 162 8.33 14.42 16.14
C GLY A 162 7.49 15.67 15.82
N THR A 163 6.17 15.50 15.59
CA THR A 163 5.27 16.59 15.18
C THR A 163 4.48 17.19 16.34
N PHE A 164 4.14 16.38 17.34
CA PHE A 164 3.34 16.77 18.51
C PHE A 164 4.12 16.69 19.84
N GLY A 165 5.36 16.19 19.81
CA GLY A 165 6.24 16.19 20.97
C GLY A 165 6.78 17.59 21.28
N ALA A 166 7.31 17.76 22.49
CA ALA A 166 7.96 19.00 22.88
C ALA A 166 9.10 19.30 21.89
N SER A 167 9.02 20.46 21.22
CA SER A 167 10.06 20.86 20.27
C SER A 167 11.38 21.06 21.03
N GLN A 168 12.47 20.49 20.52
CA GLN A 168 13.81 20.78 21.03
C GLN A 168 14.26 22.22 20.70
N PHE A 169 13.48 22.92 19.88
CA PHE A 169 13.62 24.32 19.50
C PHE A 169 12.62 25.16 20.29
N GLY A 170 13.09 26.22 20.95
CA GLY A 170 12.21 27.11 21.71
C GLY A 170 12.90 27.77 22.89
N ASP A 171 12.18 28.64 23.58
CA ASP A 171 12.65 29.29 24.83
C ASP A 171 12.01 28.65 26.07
N ALA A 172 11.39 27.47 25.89
CA ALA A 172 10.78 26.69 26.96
C ALA A 172 11.84 25.89 27.74
N PRO A 173 11.65 25.67 29.06
CA PRO A 173 12.57 24.87 29.86
C PRO A 173 12.66 23.43 29.31
N GLY A 174 13.86 23.06 28.83
CA GLY A 174 14.12 21.77 28.17
C GLY A 174 14.42 21.86 26.67
N SER A 175 14.40 23.06 26.07
CA SER A 175 14.88 23.26 24.71
C SER A 175 16.41 23.15 24.63
N ALA A 176 16.89 22.52 23.55
CA ALA A 176 18.32 22.36 23.29
C ALA A 176 18.92 23.59 22.57
N ILE A 177 18.10 24.32 21.80
CA ILE A 177 18.51 25.49 21.01
C ILE A 177 17.44 26.58 21.12
N SER A 178 17.88 27.82 21.39
CA SER A 178 17.00 28.99 21.46
C SER A 178 16.43 29.35 20.08
N THR A 179 15.29 30.04 20.05
CA THR A 179 14.66 30.45 18.77
C THR A 179 15.56 31.38 17.95
N THR A 180 16.31 32.26 18.62
CA THR A 180 17.21 33.23 17.99
C THR A 180 18.47 32.59 17.42
N ASP A 181 19.05 31.61 18.13
CA ASP A 181 20.23 30.89 17.63
C ASP A 181 19.87 30.02 16.43
N PHE A 182 18.70 29.37 16.47
CA PHE A 182 18.22 28.58 15.33
C PHE A 182 17.96 29.47 14.11
N ALA A 183 17.34 30.64 14.28
CA ALA A 183 17.12 31.58 13.19
C ALA A 183 18.44 32.03 12.54
N THR A 184 19.48 32.25 13.34
CA THR A 184 20.82 32.64 12.85
C THR A 184 21.49 31.51 12.07
N ILE A 185 21.40 30.27 12.58
CA ILE A 185 21.89 29.07 11.86
C ILE A 185 21.09 28.86 10.57
N GLN A 186 19.78 29.09 10.63
CA GLN A 186 18.90 28.89 9.49
C GLN A 186 19.18 29.89 8.37
N ASP A 187 19.42 31.15 8.70
CA ASP A 187 19.79 32.18 7.73
C ASP A 187 21.18 31.90 7.13
N ALA A 188 22.17 31.57 7.98
CA ALA A 188 23.54 31.30 7.55
C ALA A 188 23.68 30.02 6.70
N CYS A 189 22.95 28.96 7.03
CA CYS A 189 23.07 27.66 6.35
C CYS A 189 21.99 27.42 5.28
N PHE A 190 20.81 28.05 5.40
CA PHE A 190 19.64 27.75 4.56
C PHE A 190 18.97 28.99 3.96
N GLY A 191 19.59 30.18 4.01
CA GLY A 191 19.01 31.42 3.47
C GLY A 191 18.64 31.36 1.97
N ASN A 192 19.25 30.45 1.21
CA ASN A 192 18.96 30.23 -0.22
C ASN A 192 18.07 29.00 -0.52
N VAL A 193 17.57 28.30 0.50
CA VAL A 193 16.75 27.08 0.32
C VAL A 193 15.27 27.42 0.32
N ALA A 194 14.49 26.85 -0.61
CA ALA A 194 13.06 27.09 -0.70
C ALA A 194 12.30 26.32 0.41
N GLN A 195 12.23 26.93 1.58
CA GLN A 195 11.59 26.36 2.77
C GLN A 195 10.13 25.96 2.52
N LEU A 196 9.64 25.01 3.31
CA LEU A 196 8.21 24.69 3.31
C LEU A 196 7.43 25.84 3.92
N THR A 197 6.34 26.22 3.26
CA THR A 197 5.37 27.10 3.90
C THR A 197 4.66 26.37 5.02
N ILE A 198 4.22 27.09 6.06
CA ILE A 198 3.43 26.52 7.16
C ILE A 198 2.22 25.74 6.64
N SER A 199 1.59 26.23 5.58
CA SER A 199 0.47 25.55 4.90
C SER A 199 0.88 24.21 4.27
N GLN A 200 2.05 24.11 3.65
CA GLN A 200 2.56 22.87 3.07
C GLN A 200 2.90 21.86 4.17
N GLU A 201 3.56 22.30 5.23
CA GLU A 201 3.90 21.44 6.36
C GLU A 201 2.66 20.86 7.05
N ASN A 202 1.65 21.71 7.29
CA ASN A 202 0.38 21.28 7.84
C ASN A 202 -0.35 20.31 6.91
N ALA A 203 -0.35 20.57 5.60
CA ALA A 203 -0.98 19.69 4.61
C ALA A 203 -0.31 18.31 4.57
N ILE A 204 1.03 18.25 4.54
CA ILE A 204 1.79 17.00 4.54
C ILE A 204 1.46 16.17 5.79
N THR A 205 1.45 16.81 6.95
CA THR A 205 1.12 16.16 8.23
C THR A 205 -0.32 15.68 8.26
N ALA A 206 -1.26 16.54 7.85
CA ALA A 206 -2.69 16.22 7.86
C ALA A 206 -3.01 15.05 6.91
N PHE A 207 -2.49 15.06 5.68
CA PHE A 207 -2.69 13.96 4.74
C PHE A 207 -1.98 12.68 5.18
N GLY A 208 -0.76 12.79 5.74
CA GLY A 208 -0.07 11.71 6.45
C GLY A 208 -0.97 11.02 7.46
N ALA A 209 -1.45 11.78 8.45
CA ALA A 209 -2.24 11.27 9.55
C ALA A 209 -3.59 10.72 9.07
N ALA A 210 -4.28 11.46 8.20
CA ALA A 210 -5.57 11.04 7.65
C ALA A 210 -5.45 9.72 6.88
N SER A 211 -4.42 9.55 6.05
CA SER A 211 -4.22 8.32 5.27
C SER A 211 -3.90 7.12 6.16
N TRP A 212 -3.07 7.27 7.20
CA TRP A 212 -2.80 6.18 8.14
C TRP A 212 -4.05 5.81 8.96
N LEU A 213 -4.79 6.81 9.46
CA LEU A 213 -6.04 6.58 10.17
C LEU A 213 -7.08 5.89 9.30
N PHE A 214 -7.17 6.29 8.02
CA PHE A 214 -8.06 5.65 7.05
C PHE A 214 -7.74 4.17 6.87
N ILE A 215 -6.46 3.82 6.71
CA ILE A 215 -6.01 2.41 6.65
C ILE A 215 -6.37 1.68 7.94
N SER A 216 -6.07 2.28 9.10
CA SER A 216 -6.35 1.69 10.41
C SER A 216 -7.84 1.41 10.63
N ILE A 217 -8.72 2.33 10.25
CA ILE A 217 -10.18 2.15 10.33
C ILE A 217 -10.59 0.93 9.49
N ILE A 218 -10.07 0.83 8.26
CA ILE A 218 -10.40 -0.29 7.36
C ILE A 218 -9.89 -1.63 7.90
N VAL A 219 -8.65 -1.66 8.41
CA VAL A 219 -8.06 -2.87 9.01
C VAL A 219 -8.85 -3.32 10.22
N ILE A 220 -9.12 -2.41 11.16
CA ILE A 220 -9.88 -2.70 12.38
C ILE A 220 -11.28 -3.19 12.02
N TYR A 221 -11.95 -2.52 11.08
CA TYR A 221 -13.26 -2.95 10.60
C TYR A 221 -13.21 -4.36 9.99
N GLY A 222 -12.16 -4.69 9.22
CA GLY A 222 -11.92 -6.04 8.70
C GLY A 222 -11.71 -7.09 9.80
N ILE A 223 -10.95 -6.78 10.84
CA ILE A 223 -10.73 -7.66 12.00
C ILE A 223 -12.05 -7.91 12.74
N VAL A 224 -12.82 -6.85 13.01
CA VAL A 224 -14.13 -6.94 13.66
C VAL A 224 -15.08 -7.79 12.83
N LEU A 225 -15.15 -7.58 11.52
CA LEU A 225 -15.96 -8.40 10.62
C LEU A 225 -15.54 -9.87 10.65
N SER A 226 -14.23 -10.17 10.68
CA SER A 226 -13.72 -11.54 10.78
C SER A 226 -14.11 -12.20 12.10
N ALA A 227 -14.03 -11.48 13.22
CA ALA A 227 -14.45 -11.97 14.52
C ALA A 227 -15.97 -12.23 14.58
N MET A 228 -16.78 -11.32 14.02
CA MET A 228 -18.23 -11.48 13.95
C MET A 228 -18.66 -12.68 13.09
N ARG A 229 -17.94 -12.94 11.99
CA ARG A 229 -18.19 -14.10 11.13
C ARG A 229 -17.96 -15.42 11.88
N SER A 230 -16.92 -15.49 12.71
CA SER A 230 -16.62 -16.69 13.50
C SER A 230 -17.70 -17.01 14.53
N ASN A 231 -18.42 -16.01 15.03
CA ASN A 231 -19.43 -16.16 16.06
C ASN A 231 -20.83 -16.49 15.51
N GLY A 232 -21.03 -16.53 14.18
CA GLY A 232 -22.32 -16.89 13.57
C GLY A 232 -23.49 -15.96 13.94
N GLY A 233 -23.20 -14.75 14.42
CA GLY A 233 -24.22 -13.86 14.98
C GLY A 233 -25.14 -13.25 13.93
N SER A 234 -26.41 -13.02 14.30
CA SER A 234 -27.44 -12.34 13.48
C SER A 234 -27.00 -10.97 12.95
N GLN A 235 -26.07 -10.31 13.62
CA GLN A 235 -25.48 -9.03 13.19
C GLN A 235 -24.63 -9.16 11.92
N PHE A 236 -23.92 -10.27 11.71
CA PHE A 236 -23.15 -10.49 10.47
C PHE A 236 -24.10 -10.66 9.28
N SER A 237 -25.16 -11.46 9.43
CA SER A 237 -26.19 -11.62 8.39
C SER A 237 -26.91 -10.31 8.07
N PHE A 238 -27.08 -9.41 9.05
CA PHE A 238 -27.63 -8.08 8.83
C PHE A 238 -26.70 -7.23 7.95
N LEU A 239 -25.40 -7.17 8.26
CA LEU A 239 -24.42 -6.42 7.49
C LEU A 239 -24.26 -6.95 6.07
N GLU A 240 -24.30 -8.27 5.90
CA GLU A 240 -24.26 -8.94 4.61
C GLU A 240 -25.48 -8.59 3.75
N LYS A 241 -26.68 -8.61 4.35
CA LYS A 241 -27.94 -8.24 3.67
C LYS A 241 -27.97 -6.78 3.20
N HIS A 242 -27.28 -5.88 3.91
CA HIS A 242 -27.18 -4.47 3.55
C HIS A 242 -25.99 -4.16 2.62
N GLY A 243 -25.20 -5.18 2.25
CA GLY A 243 -24.05 -5.00 1.37
C GLY A 243 -22.92 -4.18 1.99
N LEU A 244 -22.86 -4.13 3.32
CA LEU A 244 -21.79 -3.46 4.08
C LEU A 244 -20.58 -4.39 4.26
N THR A 245 -20.70 -5.67 3.90
CA THR A 245 -19.58 -6.60 3.90
C THR A 245 -18.75 -6.46 2.62
N PHE A 246 -17.44 -6.59 2.80
CA PHE A 246 -16.42 -6.58 1.74
C PHE A 246 -16.50 -7.75 0.74
N GLY A 247 -17.37 -8.73 0.99
CA GLY A 247 -17.58 -9.90 0.12
C GLY A 247 -18.94 -9.92 -0.60
N SER A 248 -19.78 -8.90 -0.42
CA SER A 248 -21.11 -8.93 -1.02
C SER A 248 -21.05 -8.59 -2.53
N THR A 249 -21.72 -9.41 -3.35
CA THR A 249 -21.87 -9.21 -4.80
C THR A 249 -22.90 -8.11 -5.12
N GLN A 250 -23.48 -7.48 -4.11
CA GLN A 250 -24.54 -6.50 -4.27
C GLN A 250 -24.03 -5.20 -4.90
N ARG A 251 -24.88 -4.55 -5.71
CA ARG A 251 -24.57 -3.28 -6.40
C ARG A 251 -24.08 -2.17 -5.46
N ASN A 252 -24.61 -2.12 -4.23
CA ASN A 252 -24.21 -1.13 -3.23
C ASN A 252 -22.78 -1.37 -2.71
N SER A 253 -22.37 -2.63 -2.54
CA SER A 253 -21.01 -3.00 -2.16
C SER A 253 -19.99 -2.57 -3.22
N MET A 254 -20.33 -2.74 -4.52
CA MET A 254 -19.49 -2.25 -5.63
C MET A 254 -19.32 -0.73 -5.60
N ARG A 255 -20.39 0.02 -5.37
CA ARG A 255 -20.32 1.50 -5.25
C ARG A 255 -19.46 1.94 -4.07
N LEU A 256 -19.62 1.29 -2.91
CA LEU A 256 -18.80 1.57 -1.73
C LEU A 256 -17.32 1.29 -2.00
N TRP A 257 -17.01 0.14 -2.62
CA TRP A 257 -15.65 -0.22 -2.99
C TRP A 257 -15.03 0.78 -3.97
N LEU A 258 -15.78 1.22 -4.98
CA LEU A 258 -15.33 2.26 -5.92
C LEU A 258 -15.05 3.59 -5.21
N SER A 259 -15.92 4.02 -4.29
CA SER A 259 -15.70 5.22 -3.48
C SER A 259 -14.44 5.10 -2.63
N ILE A 260 -14.20 3.94 -2.02
CA ILE A 260 -12.98 3.67 -1.26
C ILE A 260 -11.76 3.72 -2.17
N CYS A 261 -11.81 3.13 -3.37
CA CYS A 261 -10.72 3.20 -4.35
C CYS A 261 -10.39 4.64 -4.76
N ALA A 262 -11.41 5.48 -4.98
CA ALA A 262 -11.21 6.89 -5.29
C ALA A 262 -10.51 7.65 -4.14
N ILE A 263 -10.90 7.38 -2.89
CA ILE A 263 -10.25 7.95 -1.69
C ILE A 263 -8.79 7.47 -1.59
N ILE A 264 -8.53 6.18 -1.86
CA ILE A 264 -7.18 5.62 -1.86
C ILE A 264 -6.30 6.32 -2.90
N VAL A 265 -6.78 6.49 -4.14
CA VAL A 265 -6.03 7.21 -5.19
C VAL A 265 -5.75 8.65 -4.77
N PHE A 266 -6.74 9.35 -4.20
CA PHE A 266 -6.55 10.69 -3.66
C PHE A 266 -5.44 10.75 -2.61
N PHE A 267 -5.43 9.82 -1.66
CA PHE A 267 -4.36 9.75 -0.67
C PHE A 267 -3.01 9.40 -1.30
N ILE A 268 -2.94 8.47 -2.24
CA ILE A 268 -1.68 8.11 -2.91
C ILE A 268 -1.09 9.32 -3.63
N VAL A 269 -1.88 10.06 -4.40
CA VAL A 269 -1.42 11.27 -5.09
C VAL A 269 -0.92 12.31 -4.10
N SER A 270 -1.64 12.51 -2.99
CA SER A 270 -1.27 13.45 -1.94
C SER A 270 0.04 13.04 -1.24
N GLN A 271 0.22 11.75 -0.96
CA GLN A 271 1.44 11.19 -0.35
C GLN A 271 2.64 11.26 -1.30
N LEU A 272 2.44 10.97 -2.59
CA LEU A 272 3.50 11.11 -3.61
C LEU A 272 3.95 12.57 -3.74
N TRP A 273 3.01 13.51 -3.78
CA TRP A 273 3.32 14.94 -3.77
C TRP A 273 4.13 15.33 -2.53
N ALA A 274 3.69 14.91 -1.34
CA ALA A 274 4.38 15.19 -0.08
C ALA A 274 5.80 14.61 -0.07
N PHE A 275 5.94 13.35 -0.52
CA PHE A 275 7.23 12.68 -0.66
C PHE A 275 8.18 13.45 -1.59
N PHE A 276 7.73 13.81 -2.80
CA PHE A 276 8.57 14.55 -3.75
C PHE A 276 8.93 15.95 -3.23
N ARG A 277 8.03 16.63 -2.52
CA ARG A 277 8.30 17.94 -1.93
C ARG A 277 9.37 17.85 -0.85
N LEU A 278 9.27 16.88 0.08
CA LEU A 278 10.26 16.67 1.13
C LEU A 278 11.61 16.23 0.57
N ARG A 279 11.61 15.37 -0.46
CA ARG A 279 12.83 14.98 -1.17
C ARG A 279 13.53 16.15 -1.82
N ARG A 280 12.78 17.03 -2.48
CA ARG A 280 13.34 18.24 -3.08
C ARG A 280 13.95 19.15 -2.01
N LEU A 281 13.26 19.34 -0.89
CA LEU A 281 13.81 20.10 0.24
C LEU A 281 15.12 19.48 0.75
N GLN A 282 15.16 18.15 0.90
CA GLN A 282 16.37 17.46 1.34
C GLN A 282 17.54 17.63 0.37
N SER A 283 17.28 17.61 -0.94
CA SER A 283 18.29 17.89 -1.97
C SER A 283 18.82 19.31 -1.84
N GLU A 284 17.93 20.30 -1.80
CA GLU A 284 18.29 21.72 -1.70
C GLU A 284 19.06 22.03 -0.40
N MET A 285 18.69 21.41 0.73
CA MET A 285 19.44 21.52 1.99
C MET A 285 20.83 20.88 1.91
N THR A 286 20.95 19.74 1.24
CA THR A 286 22.25 19.06 1.08
C THR A 286 23.19 19.87 0.20
N GLU A 287 22.66 20.45 -0.88
CA GLU A 287 23.41 21.31 -1.80
C GLU A 287 23.83 22.62 -1.12
N ALA A 288 22.95 23.25 -0.35
CA ALA A 288 23.27 24.46 0.42
C ALA A 288 24.37 24.21 1.47
N ALA A 289 24.42 23.02 2.06
CA ALA A 289 25.48 22.60 2.97
C ALA A 289 26.82 22.27 2.26
N GLY A 290 26.93 22.47 0.95
CA GLY A 290 28.11 22.14 0.15
C GLY A 290 28.29 20.65 -0.15
N GLY A 291 27.29 19.83 0.18
CA GLY A 291 27.26 18.41 -0.13
C GLY A 291 26.78 18.14 -1.57
N ARG A 292 27.08 16.95 -2.08
CA ARG A 292 26.43 16.43 -3.29
C ARG A 292 25.30 15.52 -2.88
N PHE A 293 24.09 15.74 -3.40
CA PHE A 293 22.98 14.83 -3.20
C PHE A 293 23.16 13.59 -4.11
N PRO A 294 23.50 12.40 -3.58
CA PRO A 294 23.86 11.24 -4.40
C PRO A 294 22.65 10.55 -5.05
N ASP A 295 21.44 11.03 -4.76
CA ASP A 295 20.17 10.36 -5.05
C ASP A 295 19.67 10.51 -6.50
N GLY A 296 20.44 11.21 -7.36
CA GLY A 296 20.26 11.20 -8.81
C GLY A 296 20.77 9.92 -9.49
N GLN A 297 21.51 9.07 -8.77
CA GLN A 297 21.98 7.77 -9.27
C GLN A 297 20.99 6.66 -8.91
N TRP A 298 20.94 5.62 -9.76
CA TRP A 298 20.16 4.42 -9.46
C TRP A 298 20.70 3.77 -8.19
N THR A 299 19.94 3.84 -7.10
CA THR A 299 20.31 3.19 -5.84
C THR A 299 19.88 1.73 -5.88
N PHE A 300 20.58 0.87 -5.11
CA PHE A 300 20.26 -0.55 -4.98
C PHE A 300 18.77 -0.79 -4.69
N GLY A 301 18.16 0.04 -3.83
CA GLY A 301 16.73 -0.04 -3.52
C GLY A 301 15.81 0.22 -4.71
N GLN A 302 16.20 1.05 -5.68
CA GLN A 302 15.41 1.24 -6.93
C GLN A 302 15.49 0.02 -7.82
N ILE A 303 16.69 -0.56 -7.97
CA ILE A 303 16.92 -1.76 -8.76
C ILE A 303 16.11 -2.91 -8.17
N VAL A 304 16.22 -3.15 -6.86
CA VAL A 304 15.46 -4.19 -6.16
C VAL A 304 13.96 -3.94 -6.26
N GLY A 305 13.51 -2.69 -6.15
CA GLY A 305 12.10 -2.34 -6.35
C GLY A 305 11.59 -2.74 -7.74
N VAL A 306 12.33 -2.42 -8.82
CA VAL A 306 11.94 -2.79 -10.18
C VAL A 306 11.99 -4.32 -10.40
N VAL A 307 13.07 -4.96 -9.93
CA VAL A 307 13.25 -6.42 -10.03
C VAL A 307 12.17 -7.17 -9.25
N GLY A 308 11.71 -6.61 -8.13
CA GLY A 308 10.61 -7.17 -7.35
C GLY A 308 9.33 -7.35 -8.17
N PHE A 309 8.98 -6.37 -9.02
CA PHE A 309 7.75 -6.40 -9.82
C PHE A 309 7.89 -7.07 -11.20
N LEU A 310 9.10 -7.46 -11.61
CA LEU A 310 9.38 -8.17 -12.86
C LEU A 310 8.57 -9.48 -13.03
N PRO A 311 8.34 -10.29 -11.98
CA PRO A 311 7.47 -11.48 -12.05
C PRO A 311 6.04 -11.17 -12.51
N VAL A 312 5.49 -9.98 -12.19
CA VAL A 312 4.15 -9.59 -12.63
C VAL A 312 4.10 -9.50 -14.16
N CYS A 313 5.08 -8.83 -14.76
CA CYS A 313 5.18 -8.74 -16.23
C CYS A 313 5.46 -10.11 -16.87
N ALA A 314 6.34 -10.91 -16.26
CA ALA A 314 6.70 -12.23 -16.77
C ALA A 314 5.48 -13.16 -16.83
N GLU A 315 4.69 -13.23 -15.76
CA GLU A 315 3.47 -14.06 -15.70
C GLU A 315 2.43 -13.63 -16.74
N VAL A 316 2.18 -12.32 -16.87
CA VAL A 316 1.22 -11.79 -17.87
C VAL A 316 1.65 -12.14 -19.29
N VAL A 317 2.94 -11.99 -19.62
CA VAL A 317 3.47 -12.30 -20.95
C VAL A 317 3.44 -13.81 -21.23
N PHE A 318 3.83 -14.63 -20.25
CA PHE A 318 3.88 -16.08 -20.37
C PHE A 318 2.49 -16.66 -20.62
N GLN A 319 1.52 -16.30 -19.77
CA GLN A 319 0.14 -16.75 -19.90
C GLN A 319 -0.55 -16.18 -21.14
N GLY A 320 -0.25 -14.93 -21.49
CA GLY A 320 -0.77 -14.30 -22.71
C GLY A 320 -0.27 -14.97 -24.00
N ARG A 321 0.91 -15.60 -23.97
CA ARG A 321 1.44 -16.42 -25.09
C ARG A 321 0.80 -17.80 -25.14
N ILE A 322 0.60 -18.46 -23.99
CA ILE A 322 -0.02 -19.78 -23.93
C ILE A 322 -1.49 -19.70 -24.34
N GLY A 323 -2.24 -18.74 -23.81
CA GLY A 323 -3.66 -18.55 -24.15
C GLY A 323 -3.87 -18.24 -25.64
N ARG A 324 -2.94 -17.50 -26.28
CA ARG A 324 -2.97 -17.27 -27.74
C ARG A 324 -2.70 -18.52 -28.57
N ARG A 325 -1.87 -19.45 -28.09
CA ARG A 325 -1.59 -20.70 -28.82
C ARG A 325 -2.77 -21.67 -28.74
N ALA A 326 -3.43 -21.76 -27.59
CA ALA A 326 -4.61 -22.61 -27.39
C ALA A 326 -5.86 -22.14 -28.16
N TRP A 327 -5.91 -20.87 -28.59
CA TRP A 327 -7.00 -20.31 -29.40
C TRP A 327 -6.79 -20.48 -30.92
N VAL A 328 -5.58 -20.83 -31.35
CA VAL A 328 -5.21 -20.97 -32.77
C VAL A 328 -5.13 -22.44 -33.20
N SER A 329 -5.14 -23.38 -32.25
CA SER A 329 -5.28 -24.83 -32.45
C SER A 329 -6.73 -25.26 -32.37
#